data_AF-A0A552V6W2-F1
#
_entry.id   AF-A0A552V6W2-F1
#
_cell.length_a   1.000
_cell.length_b   1.000
_cell.length_c   1.000
_cell.angle_alpha   90.00
_cell.angle_beta   90.00
_cell.angle_gamma   90.00
#
_symmetry.space_group_name_H-M   'P 1'
#
loop_
_entity.id
_entity.type
_entity.pdbx_description
1 polymer ?
#
loop_
_entity_poly.entity_id
_entity_poly.type
_entity_poly.pdbx_seq_one_letter_code
_entity_poly.pdbx_strand_id
1 'polypeptide(L)'
;MTDKKVEKAVTFMEDKAKNNEHGYDQKYRWAEKGDYDCSSLVITAFEQAGFLVKTQHHATYTGNMKQAFLKCGFKDIKNKVNITTGKGLKRGDILLNEAHHVAVYCGNGYIVQASINEKGTAMGGKPGDQTGQEINISHYKNYYRGGWNSVLRFKNPPQEKSEQKSKEGDDEMIKIIEIETDGKVPTVNAINKDGNYFVKLRDLDALGLLKVDYNKTTKRPIVKRGE
;
A
#
# COMPACT_ATOMS: atom_id res chain seq x y z
N MET A 1 -0.66 -16.17 5.45
CA MET A 1 -1.12 -15.38 4.31
C MET A 1 -0.27 -14.13 4.19
N THR A 2 0.09 -13.73 2.97
CA THR A 2 0.76 -12.46 2.68
C THR A 2 -0.22 -11.31 2.93
N ASP A 3 0.27 -10.16 3.40
CA ASP A 3 -0.55 -8.96 3.58
C ASP A 3 -1.10 -8.47 2.22
N LYS A 4 -2.35 -7.98 2.17
CA LYS A 4 -3.01 -7.57 0.92
C LYS A 4 -2.29 -6.43 0.21
N LYS A 5 -1.71 -5.47 0.94
CA LYS A 5 -0.93 -4.37 0.34
C LYS A 5 0.38 -4.90 -0.22
N VAL A 6 1.05 -5.78 0.53
CA VAL A 6 2.27 -6.43 0.05
C VAL A 6 1.99 -7.21 -1.23
N GLU A 7 0.91 -7.99 -1.26
CA GLU A 7 0.51 -8.74 -2.46
C GLU A 7 0.26 -7.81 -3.64
N LYS A 8 -0.50 -6.72 -3.45
CA LYS A 8 -0.74 -5.71 -4.48
C LYS A 8 0.56 -5.13 -5.04
N ALA A 9 1.55 -4.86 -4.20
CA ALA A 9 2.86 -4.35 -4.63
C ALA A 9 3.63 -5.39 -5.47
N VAL A 10 3.66 -6.66 -5.03
CA VAL A 10 4.36 -7.72 -5.76
C VAL A 10 3.69 -7.99 -7.10
N THR A 11 2.35 -8.12 -7.14
CA THR A 11 1.59 -8.30 -8.39
C THR A 11 1.85 -7.16 -9.36
N PHE A 12 1.85 -5.91 -8.90
CA PHE A 12 2.19 -4.77 -9.75
C PHE A 12 3.55 -4.95 -10.44
N MET A 13 4.59 -5.34 -9.68
CA MET A 13 5.93 -5.55 -10.26
C MET A 13 5.96 -6.73 -11.24
N GLU A 14 5.27 -7.82 -10.92
CA GLU A 14 5.16 -8.99 -11.80
C GLU A 14 4.43 -8.66 -13.11
N ASP A 15 3.41 -7.80 -13.05
CA ASP A 15 2.69 -7.33 -14.23
C ASP A 15 3.55 -6.43 -15.10
N LYS A 16 4.37 -5.55 -14.49
CA LYS A 16 5.38 -4.76 -15.23
C LYS A 16 6.41 -5.65 -15.91
N ALA A 17 6.87 -6.70 -15.25
CA ALA A 17 7.80 -7.66 -15.83
C ALA A 17 7.23 -8.48 -17.01
N LYS A 18 5.90 -8.51 -17.18
CA LYS A 18 5.21 -9.20 -18.27
C LYS A 18 4.73 -8.25 -19.38
N ASN A 19 4.93 -6.94 -19.22
CA ASN A 19 4.49 -5.94 -20.17
C ASN A 19 5.69 -5.19 -20.75
N ASN A 20 5.94 -5.40 -22.05
CA ASN A 20 7.05 -4.79 -22.77
C ASN A 20 6.91 -3.27 -22.96
N GLU A 21 5.80 -2.64 -22.56
CA GLU A 21 5.69 -1.18 -22.50
C GLU A 21 6.53 -0.57 -21.38
N HIS A 22 7.09 -1.39 -20.48
CA HIS A 22 7.85 -0.95 -19.32
C HIS A 22 9.26 -1.51 -19.28
N GLY A 23 10.25 -0.65 -19.50
CA GLY A 23 11.67 -1.02 -19.52
C GLY A 23 12.47 -0.52 -18.34
N TYR A 24 13.79 -0.48 -18.53
CA TYR A 24 14.75 0.05 -17.58
C TYR A 24 15.43 1.31 -18.13
N ASP A 25 15.35 2.43 -17.40
CA ASP A 25 16.24 3.59 -17.61
C ASP A 25 16.20 4.54 -16.40
N GLN A 26 17.34 5.11 -16.00
CA GLN A 26 17.38 6.07 -14.89
C GLN A 26 16.92 7.49 -15.27
N LYS A 27 16.79 7.85 -16.56
CA LYS A 27 16.38 9.19 -17.00
C LYS A 27 14.88 9.45 -16.80
N TYR A 28 14.04 8.46 -17.13
CA TYR A 28 12.58 8.52 -17.02
C TYR A 28 12.05 7.41 -16.11
N ARG A 29 12.73 7.29 -14.95
CA ARG A 29 12.62 6.19 -14.00
C ARG A 29 11.30 6.13 -13.24
N TRP A 30 10.45 7.14 -13.27
CA TRP A 30 9.15 7.12 -12.58
C TRP A 30 7.99 6.79 -13.53
N ALA A 31 8.28 6.01 -14.57
CA ALA A 31 7.37 5.65 -15.64
C ALA A 31 6.85 6.83 -16.46
N GLU A 32 7.55 7.97 -16.47
CA GLU A 32 7.14 9.12 -17.28
C GLU A 32 7.06 8.77 -18.77
N LYS A 33 7.85 7.78 -19.20
CA LYS A 33 7.83 7.21 -20.55
C LYS A 33 7.71 5.68 -20.58
N GLY A 34 7.30 5.09 -19.46
CA GLY A 34 7.19 3.63 -19.30
C GLY A 34 8.31 3.00 -18.48
N ASP A 35 9.47 3.64 -18.36
CA ASP A 35 10.64 3.03 -17.73
C ASP A 35 10.67 3.13 -16.21
N TYR A 36 11.39 2.21 -15.61
CA TYR A 36 11.76 2.25 -14.21
C TYR A 36 13.26 2.06 -14.04
N ASP A 37 13.80 2.34 -12.86
CA ASP A 37 15.02 1.71 -12.40
C ASP A 37 14.73 0.76 -11.25
N CYS A 38 15.76 0.10 -10.73
CA CYS A 38 15.60 -0.88 -9.67
C CYS A 38 14.80 -0.34 -8.48
N SER A 39 15.15 0.86 -8.01
CA SER A 39 14.53 1.47 -6.83
C SER A 39 13.19 2.12 -7.13
N SER A 40 13.03 2.81 -8.26
CA SER A 40 11.78 3.49 -8.58
C SER A 40 10.65 2.50 -8.91
N LEU A 41 10.95 1.32 -9.48
CA LEU A 41 9.97 0.24 -9.64
C LEU A 41 9.41 -0.18 -8.27
N VAL A 42 10.29 -0.48 -7.32
CA VAL A 42 9.89 -0.93 -5.97
C VAL A 42 9.19 0.18 -5.20
N ILE A 43 9.73 1.41 -5.22
CA ILE A 43 9.10 2.56 -4.58
C ILE A 43 7.70 2.79 -5.14
N THR A 44 7.53 2.76 -6.47
CA THR A 44 6.23 2.94 -7.11
C THR A 44 5.25 1.85 -6.72
N ALA A 45 5.67 0.59 -6.75
CA ALA A 45 4.84 -0.56 -6.41
C ALA A 45 4.28 -0.45 -4.98
N PHE A 46 5.15 -0.17 -4.01
CA PHE A 46 4.73 -0.07 -2.61
C PHE A 46 4.00 1.23 -2.28
N GLU A 47 4.29 2.33 -2.98
CA GLU A 47 3.52 3.57 -2.89
C GLU A 47 2.06 3.34 -3.33
N GLN A 48 1.86 2.75 -4.52
CA GLN A 48 0.52 2.46 -5.06
C GLN A 48 -0.23 1.38 -4.25
N ALA A 49 0.50 0.54 -3.52
CA ALA A 49 -0.07 -0.38 -2.56
C ALA A 49 -0.50 0.28 -1.23
N GLY A 50 -0.15 1.55 -1.01
CA GLY A 50 -0.57 2.34 0.15
C GLY A 50 0.38 2.25 1.34
N PHE A 51 1.68 2.04 1.11
CA PHE A 51 2.73 2.18 2.13
C PHE A 51 3.30 3.60 2.24
N LEU A 52 2.93 4.54 1.35
CA LEU A 52 3.35 5.95 1.40
C LEU A 52 4.89 6.16 1.56
N VAL A 53 5.68 5.20 1.06
CA VAL A 53 7.16 5.20 1.15
C VAL A 53 7.78 6.41 0.45
N LYS A 54 7.13 6.93 -0.61
CA LYS A 54 7.60 8.08 -1.39
C LYS A 54 6.97 9.37 -0.92
N THR A 55 5.63 9.45 -0.88
CA THR A 55 4.91 10.71 -0.62
C THR A 55 5.11 11.19 0.81
N GLN A 56 5.07 10.28 1.79
CA GLN A 56 5.21 10.61 3.21
C GLN A 56 6.63 10.39 3.74
N HIS A 57 7.36 9.41 3.21
CA HIS A 57 8.67 9.03 3.75
C HIS A 57 9.85 9.27 2.81
N HIS A 58 9.61 9.91 1.66
CA HIS A 58 10.62 10.47 0.77
C HIS A 58 11.66 9.47 0.24
N ALA A 59 11.28 8.20 0.08
CA ALA A 59 12.09 7.26 -0.69
C ALA A 59 12.24 7.75 -2.13
N THR A 60 13.48 7.88 -2.60
CA THR A 60 13.77 8.39 -3.95
C THR A 60 14.83 7.56 -4.68
N TYR A 61 15.67 6.81 -3.99
CA TYR A 61 16.69 5.95 -4.60
C TYR A 61 17.11 4.84 -3.62
N THR A 62 17.85 3.84 -4.08
CA THR A 62 18.22 2.63 -3.31
C THR A 62 18.78 2.94 -1.91
N GLY A 63 19.61 3.98 -1.78
CA GLY A 63 20.30 4.32 -0.53
C GLY A 63 19.43 4.91 0.58
N ASN A 64 18.20 5.38 0.28
CA ASN A 64 17.29 5.89 1.32
C ASN A 64 16.01 5.06 1.50
N MET A 65 15.83 4.01 0.69
CA MET A 65 14.65 3.14 0.78
C MET A 65 14.52 2.48 2.15
N LYS A 66 15.61 1.96 2.72
CA LYS A 66 15.55 1.24 4.00
C LYS A 66 14.84 2.06 5.08
N GLN A 67 15.27 3.30 5.28
CA GLN A 67 14.69 4.18 6.29
C GLN A 67 13.21 4.46 6.05
N ALA A 68 12.82 4.70 4.79
CA ALA A 68 11.42 4.94 4.44
C ALA A 68 10.54 3.71 4.71
N PHE A 69 10.96 2.54 4.25
CA PHE A 69 10.22 1.29 4.45
C PHE A 69 10.10 0.91 5.93
N LEU A 70 11.14 1.15 6.74
CA LEU A 70 11.07 0.95 8.20
C LEU A 70 9.98 1.83 8.84
N LYS A 71 9.83 3.09 8.39
CA LYS A 71 8.75 3.99 8.86
C LYS A 71 7.36 3.49 8.45
N CYS A 72 7.27 2.72 7.37
CA CYS A 72 6.04 2.05 6.91
C CYS A 72 5.74 0.72 7.62
N GLY A 73 6.47 0.38 8.69
CA GLY A 73 6.23 -0.84 9.46
C GLY A 73 6.98 -2.08 8.97
N PHE A 74 7.90 -1.94 8.01
CA PHE A 74 8.80 -3.04 7.65
C PHE A 74 9.85 -3.25 8.75
N LYS A 75 10.41 -4.46 8.79
CA LYS A 75 11.54 -4.79 9.65
C LYS A 75 12.66 -5.41 8.83
N ASP A 76 13.90 -5.06 9.16
CA ASP A 76 15.06 -5.77 8.62
C ASP A 76 15.18 -7.14 9.29
N ILE A 77 15.00 -8.19 8.49
CA ILE A 77 15.03 -9.58 8.92
C ILE A 77 16.19 -10.35 8.28
N LYS A 78 17.21 -9.65 7.75
CA LYS A 78 18.40 -10.29 7.16
C LYS A 78 18.99 -11.40 8.03
N ASN A 79 19.10 -11.18 9.33
CA ASN A 79 19.66 -12.17 10.28
C ASN A 79 18.73 -13.38 10.55
N LYS A 80 17.54 -13.42 9.94
CA LYS A 80 16.55 -14.49 10.06
C LYS A 80 16.36 -15.29 8.78
N VAL A 81 17.14 -14.98 7.74
CA VAL A 81 17.09 -15.64 6.43
C VAL A 81 18.50 -15.97 5.99
N ASN A 82 18.63 -17.02 5.18
CA ASN A 82 19.89 -17.35 4.55
C ASN A 82 19.98 -16.59 3.21
N ILE A 83 20.72 -15.48 3.21
CA ILE A 83 20.90 -14.62 2.01
C ILE A 83 21.77 -15.25 0.91
N THR A 84 22.42 -16.38 1.17
CA THR A 84 23.18 -17.09 0.13
C THR A 84 22.25 -17.97 -0.69
N THR A 85 21.27 -18.60 -0.03
CA THR A 85 20.37 -19.60 -0.63
C THR A 85 18.94 -19.12 -0.83
N GLY A 86 18.56 -18.01 -0.20
CA GLY A 86 17.18 -17.52 -0.16
C GLY A 86 16.29 -18.26 0.85
N LYS A 87 16.82 -19.25 1.59
CA LYS A 87 16.03 -20.00 2.57
C LYS A 87 15.47 -19.07 3.63
N GLY A 88 14.15 -19.16 3.84
CA GLY A 88 13.42 -18.36 4.81
C GLY A 88 12.84 -17.05 4.25
N LEU A 89 13.13 -16.71 2.98
CA LEU A 89 12.46 -15.61 2.28
C LEU A 89 10.97 -15.91 2.08
N LYS A 90 10.17 -14.85 2.06
CA LYS A 90 8.71 -14.88 1.90
C LYS A 90 8.30 -13.86 0.85
N ARG A 91 7.25 -14.19 0.10
CA ARG A 91 6.70 -13.31 -0.93
C ARG A 91 6.50 -11.90 -0.37
N GLY A 92 7.04 -10.90 -1.07
CA GLY A 92 7.03 -9.50 -0.66
C GLY A 92 8.22 -9.04 0.18
N ASP A 93 9.18 -9.92 0.48
CA ASP A 93 10.45 -9.47 1.05
C ASP A 93 11.19 -8.60 0.05
N ILE A 94 11.65 -7.45 0.51
CA ILE A 94 12.47 -6.52 -0.27
C ILE A 94 13.93 -6.85 0.00
N LEU A 95 14.63 -7.27 -1.04
CA LEU A 95 16.04 -7.61 -1.02
C LEU A 95 16.82 -6.35 -1.40
N LEU A 96 17.54 -5.77 -0.46
CA LEU A 96 18.18 -4.46 -0.65
C LEU A 96 19.69 -4.60 -0.51
N ASN A 97 20.41 -4.04 -1.48
CA ASN A 97 21.78 -3.59 -1.34
C ASN A 97 21.75 -2.07 -1.51
N GLU A 98 21.74 -1.36 -0.39
CA GLU A 98 21.57 0.11 -0.32
C GLU A 98 22.49 0.90 -1.26
N ALA A 99 23.66 0.35 -1.64
CA ALA A 99 24.61 1.00 -2.54
C ALA A 99 24.36 0.72 -4.03
N HIS A 100 23.62 -0.33 -4.38
CA HIS A 100 23.67 -0.87 -5.75
C HIS A 100 22.34 -1.30 -6.33
N HIS A 101 21.50 -2.02 -5.57
CA HIS A 101 20.36 -2.70 -6.19
C HIS A 101 19.24 -3.04 -5.21
N VAL A 102 18.04 -3.18 -5.74
CA VAL A 102 16.89 -3.70 -5.01
C VAL A 102 16.07 -4.65 -5.90
N ALA A 103 15.55 -5.70 -5.27
CA ALA A 103 14.63 -6.65 -5.88
C ALA A 103 13.55 -7.04 -4.85
N VAL A 104 12.47 -7.67 -5.31
CA VAL A 104 11.42 -8.19 -4.42
C VAL A 104 11.26 -9.68 -4.64
N TYR A 105 11.20 -10.45 -3.55
CA TYR A 105 11.00 -11.89 -3.62
C TYR A 105 9.53 -12.21 -3.93
N CYS A 106 9.29 -12.93 -5.02
CA CYS A 106 7.96 -13.34 -5.48
C CYS A 106 7.42 -14.58 -4.75
N GLY A 107 8.29 -15.33 -4.04
CA GLY A 107 7.96 -16.67 -3.58
C GLY A 107 8.54 -17.75 -4.49
N ASN A 108 8.49 -19.00 -4.04
CA ASN A 108 8.92 -20.18 -4.81
C ASN A 108 10.33 -20.10 -5.41
N GLY A 109 11.24 -19.35 -4.77
CA GLY A 109 12.62 -19.19 -5.26
C GLY A 109 12.77 -18.17 -6.40
N TYR A 110 11.81 -17.26 -6.61
CA TYR A 110 11.86 -16.23 -7.64
C TYR A 110 11.91 -14.82 -7.06
N ILE A 111 12.52 -13.90 -7.82
CA ILE A 111 12.56 -12.46 -7.56
C ILE A 111 12.04 -11.71 -8.79
N VAL A 112 11.50 -10.52 -8.57
CA VAL A 112 11.17 -9.53 -9.59
C VAL A 112 12.03 -8.27 -9.41
N GLN A 113 12.54 -7.73 -10.51
CA GLN A 113 13.46 -6.59 -10.50
C GLN A 113 13.49 -5.86 -11.86
N ALA A 114 13.87 -4.59 -11.85
CA ALA A 114 14.34 -3.86 -13.02
C ALA A 114 15.88 -3.82 -12.97
N SER A 115 16.57 -4.35 -13.98
CA SER A 115 18.02 -4.61 -13.89
C SER A 115 18.93 -3.74 -14.76
N ILE A 116 18.66 -3.61 -16.04
CA ILE A 116 19.54 -2.93 -17.01
C ILE A 116 18.77 -2.71 -18.31
N ASN A 117 19.13 -1.68 -19.09
CA ASN A 117 18.51 -1.42 -20.39
C ASN A 117 19.09 -2.30 -21.52
N GLU A 118 18.54 -2.16 -22.71
CA GLU A 118 18.89 -2.86 -23.94
C GLU A 118 20.35 -2.69 -24.40
N LYS A 119 21.01 -1.61 -23.96
CA LYS A 119 22.42 -1.31 -24.24
C LYS A 119 23.38 -1.87 -23.20
N GLY A 120 22.86 -2.53 -22.15
CA GLY A 120 23.67 -2.95 -21.02
C GLY A 120 24.14 -1.77 -20.14
N THR A 121 23.47 -0.62 -20.22
CA THR A 121 23.77 0.57 -19.43
C THR A 121 22.61 0.95 -18.51
N ALA A 122 22.88 1.88 -17.58
CA ALA A 122 21.85 2.35 -16.65
C ALA A 122 20.99 3.50 -17.22
N MET A 123 21.45 4.13 -18.30
CA MET A 123 20.83 5.32 -18.89
C MET A 123 21.05 5.34 -20.41
N GLY A 124 20.16 6.06 -21.08
CA GLY A 124 20.23 6.31 -22.52
C GLY A 124 19.63 5.20 -23.36
N GLY A 125 18.85 4.32 -22.75
CA GLY A 125 18.03 3.32 -23.43
C GLY A 125 16.84 3.94 -24.12
N LYS A 126 16.13 3.14 -24.92
CA LYS A 126 14.86 3.52 -25.51
C LYS A 126 13.72 3.22 -24.52
N PRO A 127 12.70 4.07 -24.40
CA PRO A 127 11.58 3.78 -23.52
C PRO A 127 10.79 2.52 -23.89
N GLY A 128 10.38 1.77 -22.87
CA GLY A 128 9.80 0.42 -22.95
C GLY A 128 10.85 -0.67 -22.82
N ASP A 129 10.45 -1.93 -22.77
CA ASP A 129 11.38 -3.07 -22.74
C ASP A 129 11.71 -3.52 -24.18
N GLN A 130 12.98 -3.40 -24.59
CA GLN A 130 13.40 -3.88 -25.91
C GLN A 130 13.92 -5.31 -25.90
N THR A 131 14.20 -5.88 -24.72
CA THR A 131 14.83 -7.20 -24.57
C THR A 131 13.87 -8.27 -24.03
N GLY A 132 12.73 -7.85 -23.50
CA GLY A 132 11.82 -8.68 -22.69
C GLY A 132 12.39 -9.09 -21.33
N GLN A 133 13.49 -8.45 -20.90
CA GLN A 133 14.25 -8.81 -19.69
C GLN A 133 14.71 -7.59 -18.88
N GLU A 134 14.38 -6.37 -19.29
CA GLU A 134 14.83 -5.16 -18.59
C GLU A 134 14.16 -5.07 -17.21
N ILE A 135 12.87 -5.38 -17.16
CA ILE A 135 12.14 -5.78 -15.95
C ILE A 135 11.85 -7.27 -16.06
N ASN A 136 12.35 -8.07 -15.13
CA ASN A 136 12.25 -9.54 -15.21
C ASN A 136 11.83 -10.18 -13.90
N ILE A 137 11.26 -11.38 -14.05
CA ILE A 137 11.14 -12.37 -12.99
C ILE A 137 12.22 -13.42 -13.25
N SER A 138 13.09 -13.67 -12.27
CA SER A 138 14.17 -14.64 -12.39
C SER A 138 14.37 -15.41 -11.10
N HIS A 139 15.10 -16.53 -11.17
CA HIS A 139 15.46 -17.28 -9.97
C HIS A 139 16.22 -16.38 -8.98
N TYR A 140 15.92 -16.60 -7.71
CA TYR A 140 16.64 -15.98 -6.62
C TYR A 140 18.14 -16.22 -6.77
N LYS A 141 18.89 -15.14 -6.65
CA LYS A 141 20.35 -15.15 -6.57
C LYS A 141 20.79 -14.14 -5.53
N ASN A 142 21.86 -14.48 -4.81
CA ASN A 142 22.53 -13.48 -3.99
C ASN A 142 23.11 -12.41 -4.92
N TYR A 143 23.03 -11.14 -4.51
CA TYR A 143 23.51 -10.06 -5.35
C TYR A 143 25.04 -10.13 -5.51
N TYR A 144 25.54 -10.02 -6.74
CA TYR A 144 26.95 -10.32 -7.04
C TYR A 144 27.93 -9.31 -6.44
N ARG A 145 27.53 -8.06 -6.19
CA ARG A 145 28.37 -7.04 -5.55
C ARG A 145 28.18 -7.02 -4.03
N GLY A 146 28.67 -8.06 -3.36
CA GLY A 146 28.68 -8.13 -1.89
C GLY A 146 27.35 -8.54 -1.26
N GLY A 147 26.42 -9.07 -2.04
CA GLY A 147 25.16 -9.63 -1.56
C GLY A 147 24.10 -8.60 -1.14
N TRP A 148 23.05 -9.10 -0.49
CA TRP A 148 21.99 -8.27 0.07
C TRP A 148 22.37 -7.78 1.47
N ASN A 149 22.43 -6.47 1.68
CA ASN A 149 22.80 -5.88 2.98
C ASN A 149 21.61 -5.73 3.93
N SER A 150 20.39 -5.75 3.41
CA SER A 150 19.14 -5.74 4.19
C SER A 150 18.07 -6.63 3.54
N VAL A 151 17.20 -7.21 4.36
CA VAL A 151 15.99 -7.89 3.87
C VAL A 151 14.80 -7.32 4.61
N LEU A 152 13.99 -6.50 3.95
CA LEU A 152 12.88 -5.81 4.59
C LEU A 152 11.62 -6.64 4.42
N ARG A 153 11.03 -7.06 5.53
CA ARG A 153 9.77 -7.80 5.55
C ARG A 153 8.73 -6.95 6.25
N PHE A 154 7.60 -6.74 5.59
CA PHE A 154 6.42 -6.24 6.27
C PHE A 154 5.94 -7.32 7.23
N LYS A 155 5.98 -7.01 8.52
CA LYS A 155 5.15 -7.72 9.49
C LYS A 155 4.01 -6.77 9.76
N ASN A 156 2.78 -7.24 9.71
CA ASN A 156 1.77 -6.57 10.51
C ASN A 156 2.36 -6.48 11.92
N PRO A 157 2.54 -5.27 12.51
CA PRO A 157 2.64 -5.21 13.95
C PRO A 157 1.47 -6.04 14.49
N PRO A 158 1.57 -6.71 15.65
CA PRO A 158 0.35 -7.10 16.34
C PRO A 158 -0.48 -5.83 16.33
N GLN A 159 -1.63 -5.87 15.64
CA GLN A 159 -2.59 -4.81 15.80
C GLN A 159 -2.81 -4.79 17.31
N GLU A 160 -2.44 -3.69 17.97
CA GLU A 160 -3.26 -3.31 19.11
C GLU A 160 -4.68 -3.46 18.60
N LYS A 161 -5.47 -4.30 19.27
CA LYS A 161 -6.83 -4.65 18.86
C LYS A 161 -7.64 -3.37 18.69
N SER A 162 -7.54 -2.72 17.54
CA SER A 162 -8.63 -1.98 16.94
C SER A 162 -9.38 -3.04 16.17
N GLU A 163 -10.44 -3.52 16.79
CA GLU A 163 -11.39 -4.44 16.18
C GLU A 163 -11.93 -3.79 14.90
N GLN A 164 -11.27 -4.06 13.78
CA GLN A 164 -11.86 -3.86 12.46
C GLN A 164 -12.96 -4.91 12.30
N LYS A 165 -14.17 -4.55 12.74
CA LYS A 165 -15.39 -5.19 12.25
C LYS A 165 -15.44 -5.02 10.72
N SER A 166 -15.81 -6.11 10.07
CA SER A 166 -15.88 -6.29 8.63
C SER A 166 -16.82 -5.28 7.96
N LYS A 167 -16.43 -4.83 6.76
CA LYS A 167 -17.23 -4.01 5.83
C LYS A 167 -18.52 -4.66 5.32
N GLU A 168 -18.85 -5.89 5.75
CA GLU A 168 -20.13 -6.52 5.43
C GLU A 168 -21.28 -5.88 6.23
N GLY A 169 -21.02 -5.43 7.47
CA GLY A 169 -22.05 -4.78 8.30
C GLY A 169 -22.43 -3.37 7.84
N ASP A 170 -21.51 -2.65 7.17
CA ASP A 170 -21.77 -1.30 6.66
C ASP A 170 -22.72 -1.33 5.44
N ASP A 171 -22.54 -2.29 4.53
CA ASP A 171 -23.43 -2.49 3.37
C ASP A 171 -24.80 -3.09 3.79
N GLU A 172 -24.85 -3.90 4.85
CA GLU A 172 -26.10 -4.41 5.43
C GLU A 172 -26.87 -3.33 6.21
N MET A 173 -26.18 -2.46 6.97
CA MET A 173 -26.79 -1.31 7.67
C MET A 173 -27.29 -0.23 6.71
N ILE A 174 -26.56 0.05 5.61
CA ILE A 174 -27.06 0.95 4.56
C ILE A 174 -28.35 0.38 3.96
N LYS A 175 -28.42 -0.94 3.69
CA LYS A 175 -29.64 -1.60 3.22
C LYS A 175 -30.78 -1.58 4.25
N ILE A 176 -30.51 -1.82 5.53
CA ILE A 176 -31.54 -1.80 6.58
C ILE A 176 -32.09 -0.38 6.78
N ILE A 177 -31.23 0.64 6.80
CA ILE A 177 -31.63 2.05 6.92
C ILE A 177 -32.39 2.51 5.66
N GLU A 178 -32.02 2.07 4.47
CA GLU A 178 -32.76 2.34 3.22
C GLU A 178 -34.16 1.70 3.22
N ILE A 179 -34.31 0.51 3.79
CA ILE A 179 -35.59 -0.22 3.91
C ILE A 179 -36.51 0.41 4.96
N GLU A 180 -35.98 0.89 6.10
CA GLU A 180 -36.78 1.47 7.18
C GLU A 180 -37.16 2.95 6.95
N THR A 181 -36.55 3.65 5.99
CA THR A 181 -36.76 5.10 5.75
C THR A 181 -37.26 5.45 4.35
N ASP A 182 -37.71 4.46 3.58
CA ASP A 182 -38.23 4.65 2.20
C ASP A 182 -37.19 5.38 1.30
N GLY A 183 -35.91 5.04 1.47
CA GLY A 183 -34.79 5.56 0.68
C GLY A 183 -34.22 6.93 1.10
N LYS A 184 -34.54 7.46 2.30
CA LYS A 184 -34.02 8.77 2.75
C LYS A 184 -32.96 8.63 3.86
N VAL A 185 -31.69 8.64 3.47
CA VAL A 185 -30.55 8.55 4.39
C VAL A 185 -30.22 9.92 5.00
N PRO A 186 -30.16 10.07 6.34
CA PRO A 186 -29.73 11.31 6.96
C PRO A 186 -28.22 11.53 6.79
N THR A 187 -27.79 12.79 6.66
CA THR A 187 -26.37 13.10 6.44
C THR A 187 -25.55 12.88 7.72
N VAL A 188 -24.64 11.91 7.69
CA VAL A 188 -23.65 11.66 8.76
C VAL A 188 -22.62 12.79 8.74
N ASN A 189 -22.47 13.51 9.85
CA ASN A 189 -21.54 14.64 9.95
C ASN A 189 -20.19 14.26 10.57
N ALA A 190 -20.18 13.28 11.47
CA ALA A 190 -18.96 12.77 12.09
C ALA A 190 -19.20 11.36 12.63
N ILE A 191 -18.12 10.61 12.81
CA ILE A 191 -18.10 9.32 13.49
C ILE A 191 -17.06 9.42 14.60
N ASN A 192 -17.40 9.07 15.85
CA ASN A 192 -16.40 9.09 16.93
C ASN A 192 -15.52 7.82 16.91
N LYS A 193 -14.52 7.79 17.79
CA LYS A 193 -13.60 6.65 17.94
C LYS A 193 -14.29 5.34 18.34
N ASP A 194 -15.53 5.41 18.82
CA ASP A 194 -16.34 4.26 19.24
C ASP A 194 -17.32 3.80 18.13
N GLY A 195 -17.27 4.42 16.95
CA GLY A 195 -18.15 4.06 15.82
C GLY A 195 -19.56 4.65 15.88
N ASN A 196 -19.84 5.57 16.82
CA ASN A 196 -21.14 6.23 16.90
C ASN A 196 -21.24 7.33 15.83
N TYR A 197 -22.36 7.33 15.10
CA TYR A 197 -22.67 8.31 14.06
C TYR A 197 -23.30 9.57 14.66
N PHE A 198 -22.78 10.73 14.29
CA PHE A 198 -23.34 12.03 14.65
C PHE A 198 -24.15 12.58 13.48
N VAL A 199 -25.46 12.56 13.66
CA VAL A 199 -26.44 13.03 12.68
C VAL A 199 -26.98 14.39 13.10
N LYS A 200 -27.31 15.24 12.13
CA LYS A 200 -27.92 16.56 12.41
C LYS A 200 -29.34 16.37 12.92
N LEU A 201 -29.68 17.04 14.03
CA LEU A 201 -31.04 17.00 14.61
C LEU A 201 -32.13 17.37 13.59
N ARG A 202 -31.86 18.33 12.70
CA ARG A 202 -32.80 18.72 11.64
C ARG A 202 -33.06 17.62 10.60
N ASP A 203 -32.08 16.75 10.37
CA ASP A 203 -32.21 15.67 9.38
C ASP A 203 -33.02 14.53 10.02
N LEU A 204 -32.85 14.28 11.32
CA LEU A 204 -33.70 13.36 12.08
C LEU A 204 -35.15 13.88 12.21
N ASP A 205 -35.34 15.18 12.42
CA ASP A 205 -36.65 15.86 12.48
C ASP A 205 -37.39 15.75 11.13
N ALA A 206 -36.68 16.00 10.01
CA ALA A 206 -37.25 15.86 8.66
C ALA A 206 -37.65 14.42 8.31
N LEU A 207 -37.04 13.43 8.97
CA LEU A 207 -37.37 12.01 8.83
C LEU A 207 -38.38 11.52 9.88
N GLY A 208 -38.82 12.37 10.81
CA GLY A 208 -39.74 11.98 11.89
C GLY A 208 -39.12 11.05 12.94
N LEU A 209 -37.80 10.92 12.97
CA LEU A 209 -37.07 9.99 13.84
C LEU A 209 -36.60 10.64 15.16
N LEU A 210 -36.82 11.95 15.31
CA LEU A 210 -36.36 12.69 16.47
C LEU A 210 -37.31 12.52 17.66
N LYS A 211 -36.82 11.90 18.74
CA LYS A 211 -37.59 11.63 19.98
C LYS A 211 -37.53 12.76 21.02
N VAL A 212 -36.87 13.87 20.71
CA VAL A 212 -36.66 15.01 21.63
C VAL A 212 -36.89 16.33 20.92
N ASP A 213 -37.61 17.24 21.55
CA ASP A 213 -37.78 18.60 21.03
C ASP A 213 -36.45 19.36 21.04
N TYR A 214 -36.22 20.23 20.05
CA TYR A 214 -35.02 21.05 19.97
C TYR A 214 -35.31 22.45 19.41
N ASN A 215 -34.51 23.43 19.81
CA ASN A 215 -34.59 24.77 19.28
C ASN A 215 -34.00 24.81 17.86
N LYS A 216 -34.83 25.15 16.87
CA LYS A 216 -34.42 25.16 15.45
C LYS A 216 -33.35 26.19 15.12
N THR A 217 -33.21 27.26 15.90
CA THR A 217 -32.19 28.31 15.69
C THR A 217 -30.86 27.92 16.32
N THR A 218 -30.87 27.50 17.59
CA THR A 218 -29.63 27.20 18.33
C THR A 218 -29.15 25.76 18.18
N LYS A 219 -29.98 24.87 17.60
CA LYS A 219 -29.73 23.44 17.41
C LYS A 219 -29.47 22.69 18.72
N ARG A 220 -30.02 23.17 19.84
CA ARG A 220 -29.89 22.54 21.16
C ARG A 220 -31.20 21.86 21.57
N PRO A 221 -31.16 20.70 22.25
CA PRO A 221 -32.34 20.06 22.81
C PRO A 221 -33.08 20.99 23.79
N ILE A 222 -34.40 20.93 23.79
CA ILE A 222 -35.26 21.61 24.76
C ILE A 222 -35.54 20.59 25.85
N VAL A 223 -34.97 20.81 27.03
CA VAL A 223 -35.29 20.02 28.22
C VAL A 223 -36.31 20.82 29.01
N LYS A 224 -37.56 20.35 29.06
CA LYS A 224 -38.54 20.90 30.00
C LYS A 224 -38.11 20.49 31.40
N ARG A 225 -37.93 21.46 32.31
CA ARG A 225 -37.75 21.19 33.74
C ARG A 225 -39.07 20.55 34.21
N GLY A 226 -39.03 19.29 34.64
CA GLY A 226 -40.23 18.59 35.12
C GLY A 226 -40.85 19.30 36.33
N GLU A 227 -42.19 19.25 36.38
CA GLU A 227 -42.99 19.35 37.61
C GLU A 227 -42.67 18.20 38.57
#